data_AF-A0A1Z9DUN7-F1
#
_entry.id   AF-A0A1Z9DUN7-F1
#
_cell.length_a   1.000
_cell.length_b   1.000
_cell.length_c   1.000
_cell.angle_alpha   90.00
_cell.angle_beta   90.00
_cell.angle_gamma   90.00
#
_symmetry.space_group_name_H-M   'P 1'
#
loop_
_entity.id
_entity.type
_entity.pdbx_description
1 polymer ?
#
loop_
_entity_poly.entity_id
_entity_poly.type
_entity_poly.pdbx_seq_one_letter_code
_entity_poly.pdbx_strand_id
1 'polypeptide(L)'
;MKKIKKILISLIMISFVYSCNSLSDAGKVLRNEKITNQDEFLVKKKEPLSLPPDYDTLPKPGSRNTSKNIDSNKIEKMLKTKDEEASSSSSSSSLEDSVLKQIRN
;
A
#
# COMPACT_ATOMS: atom_id res chain seq x y z
N MET A 1 -3.95 -35.33 60.87
CA MET A 1 -4.48 -35.60 59.50
C MET A 1 -5.81 -34.90 59.19
N LYS A 2 -6.83 -34.91 60.06
CA LYS A 2 -8.15 -34.28 59.77
C LYS A 2 -8.09 -32.76 59.46
N LYS A 3 -7.23 -32.01 60.16
CA LYS A 3 -7.04 -30.55 59.95
C LYS A 3 -6.43 -30.24 58.56
N ILE A 4 -5.44 -31.02 58.14
CA ILE A 4 -4.80 -30.92 56.81
C ILE A 4 -5.80 -31.26 55.71
N LYS A 5 -6.60 -32.33 55.87
CA LYS A 5 -7.69 -32.68 54.93
C LYS A 5 -8.72 -31.55 54.80
N LYS A 6 -9.09 -30.88 55.89
CA LYS A 6 -10.00 -29.72 55.87
C LYS A 6 -9.40 -28.51 55.16
N ILE A 7 -8.10 -28.26 55.34
CA ILE A 7 -7.36 -27.22 54.59
C ILE A 7 -7.35 -27.54 53.09
N LEU A 8 -7.11 -28.79 52.72
CA LEU A 8 -7.08 -29.26 51.32
C LEU A 8 -8.45 -29.13 50.66
N ILE A 9 -9.52 -29.51 51.36
CA ILE A 9 -10.90 -29.33 50.89
C ILE A 9 -11.24 -27.84 50.67
N SER A 10 -10.78 -26.98 51.58
CA SER A 10 -11.02 -25.53 51.49
C SER A 10 -10.29 -24.93 50.28
N LEU A 11 -9.06 -25.38 50.04
CA LEU A 11 -8.24 -24.92 48.91
C LEU A 11 -8.86 -25.32 47.57
N ILE A 12 -9.36 -26.55 47.46
CA ILE A 12 -10.06 -27.06 46.27
C ILE A 12 -11.32 -26.24 45.98
N MET A 13 -12.10 -25.91 47.02
CA MET A 13 -13.31 -25.09 46.85
C MET A 13 -12.98 -23.69 46.31
N ILE A 14 -11.94 -23.05 46.83
CA ILE A 14 -11.51 -21.70 46.40
C ILE A 14 -11.03 -21.71 44.94
N SER A 15 -10.29 -22.75 44.52
CA SER A 15 -9.88 -22.89 43.12
C SER A 15 -11.07 -23.10 42.18
N PHE A 16 -12.14 -23.74 42.66
CA PHE A 16 -13.35 -23.98 41.88
C PHE A 16 -14.15 -22.70 41.64
N VAL A 17 -14.32 -21.84 42.66
CA VAL A 17 -14.95 -20.52 42.46
C VAL A 17 -14.09 -19.57 41.63
N TYR A 18 -12.76 -19.70 41.66
CA TYR A 18 -11.87 -18.89 40.81
C TYR A 18 -11.96 -19.24 39.32
N SER A 19 -12.39 -20.47 39.00
CA SER A 19 -12.53 -20.95 37.62
C SER A 19 -13.90 -20.61 36.99
N CYS A 20 -14.83 -20.06 37.77
CA CYS A 20 -16.09 -19.57 37.24
C CYS A 20 -15.85 -18.20 36.58
N ASN A 21 -16.18 -18.08 35.29
CA ASN A 21 -16.13 -16.80 34.57
C ASN A 21 -17.03 -15.75 35.26
N SER A 22 -16.85 -14.48 34.89
CA SER A 22 -17.57 -13.35 35.48
C SER A 22 -19.07 -13.61 35.61
N LEU A 23 -19.66 -13.27 36.77
CA LEU A 23 -21.10 -13.38 37.03
C LEU A 23 -21.95 -12.66 35.96
N SER A 24 -21.37 -11.65 35.29
CA SER A 24 -21.98 -10.96 34.17
C SER A 24 -22.25 -11.87 32.96
N ASP A 25 -21.40 -12.85 32.66
CA ASP A 25 -21.59 -13.78 31.54
C ASP A 25 -22.69 -14.79 31.84
N ALA A 26 -22.79 -15.26 33.08
CA ALA A 26 -23.92 -16.09 33.51
C ALA A 26 -25.26 -15.33 33.37
N GLY A 27 -25.27 -14.02 33.68
CA GLY A 27 -26.43 -13.16 33.49
C GLY A 27 -26.85 -13.01 32.02
N LYS A 28 -25.88 -12.86 31.10
CA LYS A 28 -26.14 -12.80 29.65
C LYS A 28 -26.77 -14.08 29.14
N VAL A 29 -26.30 -15.25 29.58
CA VAL A 29 -26.86 -16.56 29.19
C VAL A 29 -28.29 -16.73 29.68
N LEU A 30 -28.58 -16.40 30.94
CA LEU A 30 -29.93 -16.53 31.51
C LEU A 30 -30.95 -15.58 30.86
N ARG A 31 -30.50 -14.40 30.41
CA ARG A 31 -31.32 -13.43 29.70
C ARG A 31 -31.39 -13.68 28.20
N ASN A 32 -30.71 -14.71 27.71
CA ASN A 32 -30.54 -14.99 26.29
C ASN A 32 -30.08 -13.74 25.51
N GLU A 33 -29.21 -12.94 26.13
CA GLU A 33 -28.66 -11.74 25.53
C GLU A 33 -27.78 -12.14 24.35
N LYS A 34 -28.03 -11.52 23.19
CA LYS A 34 -27.26 -11.77 21.99
C LYS A 34 -25.80 -11.37 22.23
N ILE A 35 -24.88 -12.33 22.11
CA ILE A 35 -23.44 -12.09 22.16
C ILE A 35 -23.11 -11.16 20.98
N THR A 36 -22.74 -9.91 21.26
CA THR A 36 -22.43 -8.90 20.24
C THR A 36 -21.04 -9.06 19.64
N ASN A 37 -20.24 -9.97 20.21
CA ASN A 37 -18.82 -10.09 19.95
C ASN A 37 -18.48 -11.55 19.63
N GLN A 38 -18.71 -11.94 18.38
CA GLN A 38 -18.08 -13.12 17.80
C GLN A 38 -17.70 -12.78 16.36
N ASP A 39 -16.46 -13.08 16.00
CA ASP A 39 -15.95 -13.21 14.63
C ASP A 39 -16.63 -14.40 13.90
N GLU A 40 -17.91 -14.63 14.17
CA GLU A 40 -18.77 -15.42 13.31
C GLU A 40 -18.73 -14.77 11.93
N PHE A 41 -18.45 -15.57 10.90
CA PHE A 41 -18.40 -15.09 9.52
C PHE A 41 -19.72 -14.39 9.19
N LEU A 42 -19.74 -13.06 9.34
CA LEU A 42 -20.86 -12.22 8.95
C LEU A 42 -20.86 -12.17 7.43
N VAL A 43 -21.49 -13.17 6.81
CA VAL A 43 -21.65 -13.27 5.36
C VAL A 43 -22.61 -12.16 4.93
N LYS A 44 -22.08 -10.92 4.82
CA LYS A 44 -22.78 -9.81 4.19
C LYS A 44 -22.72 -10.02 2.68
N LYS A 45 -23.89 -10.14 2.05
CA LYS A 45 -23.99 -10.15 0.60
C LYS A 45 -23.45 -8.81 0.10
N LYS A 46 -22.26 -8.83 -0.52
CA LYS A 46 -21.70 -7.65 -1.16
C LYS A 46 -22.62 -7.27 -2.32
N GLU A 47 -22.84 -5.98 -2.51
CA GLU A 47 -23.47 -5.46 -3.71
C GLU A 47 -22.74 -5.99 -4.95
N PRO A 48 -23.44 -6.23 -6.06
CA PRO A 48 -22.78 -6.66 -7.29
C PRO A 48 -21.69 -5.65 -7.66
N LEU A 49 -20.57 -6.12 -8.20
CA LEU A 49 -19.55 -5.22 -8.72
C LEU A 49 -20.19 -4.33 -9.80
N SER A 50 -20.38 -3.06 -9.47
CA SER A 50 -20.74 -2.03 -10.44
C SER A 50 -19.46 -1.44 -11.01
N LEU A 51 -19.47 -1.20 -12.31
CA LEU A 51 -18.38 -0.46 -12.94
C LEU A 51 -18.48 1.02 -12.52
N PRO A 52 -17.35 1.69 -12.27
CA PRO A 52 -17.37 3.13 -12.01
C PRO A 52 -17.90 3.87 -13.25
N PRO A 53 -18.56 5.03 -13.07
CA PRO A 53 -19.15 5.80 -14.18
C PRO A 53 -18.18 6.10 -15.33
N ASP A 54 -16.89 6.28 -15.01
CA ASP A 54 -15.85 6.67 -15.97
C ASP A 54 -15.01 5.48 -16.49
N TYR A 55 -15.48 4.24 -16.33
CA TYR A 55 -14.78 3.03 -16.80
C TYR A 55 -14.36 3.13 -18.28
N ASP A 56 -15.22 3.70 -19.12
CA ASP A 56 -15.01 3.81 -20.56
C ASP A 56 -13.93 4.84 -20.95
N THR A 57 -13.56 5.73 -20.04
CA THR A 57 -12.52 6.75 -20.27
C THR A 57 -11.11 6.22 -20.05
N LEU A 58 -10.98 5.01 -19.48
CA LEU A 58 -9.68 4.43 -19.17
C LEU A 58 -8.93 4.07 -20.47
N PRO A 59 -7.66 4.49 -20.62
CA PRO A 59 -6.88 4.13 -21.78
C PRO A 59 -6.65 2.62 -21.79
N LYS A 60 -6.89 1.98 -22.94
CA LYS A 60 -6.57 0.56 -23.11
C LYS A 60 -5.08 0.33 -22.87
N PRO A 61 -4.68 -0.74 -22.16
CA PRO A 61 -3.27 -1.08 -21.97
C PRO A 61 -2.57 -1.19 -23.34
N GLY A 62 -1.46 -0.46 -23.52
CA GLY A 62 -0.74 -0.40 -24.80
C GLY A 62 -1.28 0.61 -25.81
N SER A 63 -2.35 1.36 -25.50
CA SER A 63 -2.80 2.50 -26.31
C SER A 63 -1.81 3.66 -26.14
N ARG A 64 -0.75 3.67 -26.94
CA ARG A 64 0.04 4.87 -27.15
C ARG A 64 -0.82 5.81 -28.00
N ASN A 65 -1.27 6.91 -27.41
CA ASN A 65 -1.94 8.01 -28.13
C ASN A 65 -0.99 8.54 -29.21
N THR A 66 -1.03 7.93 -30.39
CA THR A 66 -0.39 8.46 -31.57
C THR A 66 -1.30 9.55 -32.09
N SER A 67 -1.22 10.72 -31.46
CA SER A 67 -1.56 11.97 -32.12
C SER A 67 -0.66 12.06 -33.35
N LYS A 68 -1.16 11.50 -34.45
CA LYS A 68 -0.52 11.43 -35.75
C LYS A 68 -0.65 12.81 -36.40
N ASN A 69 0.06 13.77 -35.83
CA ASN A 69 0.30 15.07 -36.42
C ASN A 69 1.69 15.57 -35.97
N ILE A 70 2.68 14.67 -36.05
CA ILE A 70 4.06 15.11 -36.10
C ILE A 70 4.26 15.57 -37.53
N ASP A 71 3.99 16.86 -37.74
CA ASP A 71 4.32 17.61 -38.93
C ASP A 71 5.76 17.24 -39.32
N SER A 72 5.92 16.38 -40.35
CA SER A 72 7.19 15.73 -40.68
C SER A 72 8.29 16.74 -41.02
N ASN A 73 7.88 17.96 -41.37
CA ASN A 73 8.74 19.09 -41.68
C ASN A 73 9.19 19.89 -40.45
N LYS A 74 8.67 19.60 -39.24
CA LYS A 74 9.06 20.31 -38.01
C LYS A 74 10.51 19.99 -37.61
N ILE A 75 10.90 18.72 -37.74
CA ILE A 75 12.28 18.28 -37.47
C ILE A 75 13.23 18.89 -38.52
N GLU A 76 12.85 18.90 -39.80
CA GLU A 76 13.68 19.46 -40.88
C GLU A 76 13.86 20.98 -40.73
N LYS A 77 12.81 21.71 -40.32
CA LYS A 77 12.89 23.15 -40.02
C LYS A 77 13.73 23.47 -38.78
N MET A 78 13.75 22.57 -37.78
CA MET A 78 14.59 22.73 -36.59
C MET A 78 16.07 22.44 -36.87
N LEU A 79 16.38 21.59 -37.85
CA LEU A 79 17.75 21.22 -38.22
C LEU A 79 18.41 22.16 -39.23
N LYS A 80 17.65 23.02 -39.92
CA LYS A 80 18.20 24.07 -40.80
C LYS A 80 18.61 25.29 -39.98
N THR A 81 19.75 25.21 -39.29
CA THR A 81 20.45 26.39 -38.79
C THR A 81 21.11 27.13 -39.95
N LYS A 82 20.93 28.44 -40.00
CA LYS A 82 21.46 29.34 -41.03
C LYS A 82 22.99 29.19 -41.10
N ASP A 83 23.51 28.81 -42.26
CA ASP A 83 24.94 28.86 -42.54
C ASP A 83 25.39 30.33 -42.47
N GLU A 84 26.04 30.71 -41.37
CA GLU A 84 26.86 31.92 -41.31
C GLU A 84 28.31 31.53 -41.05
N GLU A 85 29.18 32.35 -41.64
CA GLU A 85 30.53 32.06 -42.12
C GLU A 85 31.53 31.65 -41.03
N ALA A 86 32.55 30.92 -41.49
CA ALA A 86 33.66 30.41 -40.70
C ALA A 86 34.39 31.48 -39.86
N SER A 87 34.62 31.17 -38.58
CA SER A 87 35.72 31.75 -37.81
C SER A 87 36.52 30.65 -37.10
N SER A 88 37.81 30.65 -37.41
CA SER A 88 38.87 29.73 -37.02
C SER A 88 39.21 29.68 -35.52
N SER A 89 39.75 28.52 -35.13
CA SER A 89 40.74 28.25 -34.06
C SER A 89 40.32 28.35 -32.58
N SER A 90 40.24 27.19 -31.91
CA SER A 90 41.13 26.83 -30.79
C SER A 90 40.84 25.40 -30.31
N SER A 91 41.89 24.55 -30.36
CA SER A 91 42.05 23.22 -29.73
C SER A 91 40.84 22.58 -29.05
N SER A 92 40.35 21.48 -29.60
CA SER A 92 39.42 20.55 -28.95
C SER A 92 40.05 19.98 -27.68
N SER A 93 39.85 20.61 -26.53
CA SER A 93 40.19 20.01 -25.24
C SER A 93 39.25 18.83 -25.00
N SER A 94 39.82 17.64 -24.78
CA SER A 94 39.04 16.43 -24.57
C SER A 94 38.24 16.54 -23.27
N LEU A 95 37.14 15.79 -23.18
CA LEU A 95 36.32 15.71 -21.98
C LEU A 95 37.15 15.26 -20.76
N GLU A 96 38.19 14.43 -20.97
CA GLU A 96 39.13 14.07 -19.90
C GLU A 96 39.82 15.28 -19.25
N ASP A 97 40.21 16.29 -20.03
CA ASP A 97 40.89 17.48 -19.49
C ASP A 97 39.96 18.29 -18.57
N SER A 98 38.66 18.36 -18.90
CA SER A 98 37.65 19.00 -18.04
C SER A 98 37.45 18.25 -16.73
N VAL A 99 37.41 16.91 -16.79
CA VAL A 99 37.24 16.07 -15.61
C VAL A 99 38.46 16.15 -14.69
N LEU A 100 39.68 16.06 -15.25
CA LEU A 100 40.93 16.18 -14.47
C LEU A 100 41.04 17.54 -13.78
N LYS A 101 40.62 18.62 -14.45
CA LYS A 101 40.64 19.97 -13.88
C LYS A 101 39.67 20.12 -12.70
N GLN A 102 38.50 19.47 -12.75
CA GLN A 102 37.55 19.46 -11.63
C GLN A 102 38.07 18.66 -10.43
N ILE A 103 38.77 17.54 -10.65
CA ILE A 103 39.28 16.69 -9.58
C ILE A 103 40.44 17.36 -8.82
N ARG A 104 41.22 18.21 -9.49
CA ARG A 104 42.40 18.86 -8.89
C ARG A 104 42.08 20.11 -8.05
N ASN A 105 40.80 20.47 -7.90
CA ASN A 105 40.37 21.69 -7.19
C ASN A 105 39.87 21.40 -5.77
#